data_AF-A0A518BID1-F1
#
_entry.id   AF-A0A518BID1-F1
#
_cell.length_a   1.000
_cell.length_b   1.000
_cell.length_c   1.000
_cell.angle_alpha   90.00
_cell.angle_beta   90.00
_cell.angle_gamma   90.00
#
_symmetry.space_group_name_H-M   'P 1'
#
loop_
_entity.id
_entity.type
_entity.pdbx_description
1 polymer ?
#
loop_
_entity_poly.entity_id
_entity_poly.type
_entity_poly.pdbx_seq_one_letter_code
_entity_poly.pdbx_strand_id
1 'polypeptide(L)'
;MIYIREFIAGLISPAVVLSKPRFSRQLLKFAYTELYTSYDIGAVARRQEGEVREAMERHASDEGRHYKIFKEWAQRVAPYTASHNNGVNFGDPDGVEQPDRRSVRWSAEQEAAPNRRLPELGDYMLYIFLSESRAVIQFKLYQWLNRYDERCRTWIPSVLVDEKRHVAYSLHYAWREFRRAPLARIRGAARVAVYIARQDLVDLSKLIQVGGSAVMGSLFYFLLVTPYGFGLRLLGLARRDRLRRTETDGPVAPQRVQLDSTYWAEQ
;
A
#
# COMPACT_ATOMS: atom_id res chain seq x y z
N MET A 1 0.55 -3.48 20.28
CA MET A 1 -0.28 -4.17 19.28
C MET A 1 0.23 -4.06 17.83
N ILE A 2 1.08 -3.07 17.49
CA ILE A 2 1.65 -2.85 16.14
C ILE A 2 2.32 -4.13 15.56
N TYR A 3 3.07 -4.87 16.38
CA TYR A 3 3.81 -6.06 15.96
C TYR A 3 2.97 -7.25 15.47
N ILE A 4 1.74 -7.43 15.96
CA ILE A 4 0.92 -8.61 15.60
C ILE A 4 0.37 -8.47 14.17
N ARG A 5 -0.03 -7.25 13.79
CA ARG A 5 -0.51 -6.93 12.44
C ARG A 5 0.57 -7.16 11.39
N GLU A 6 1.76 -6.61 11.61
CA GLU A 6 2.88 -6.71 10.65
C GLU A 6 3.40 -8.14 10.55
N PHE A 7 3.44 -8.86 11.67
CA PHE A 7 3.78 -10.28 11.68
C PHE A 7 2.76 -11.13 10.90
N ILE A 8 1.45 -10.95 11.13
CA ILE A 8 0.40 -11.68 10.41
C ILE A 8 0.33 -11.25 8.93
N ALA A 9 0.47 -9.96 8.63
CA ALA A 9 0.59 -9.48 7.25
C ALA A 9 1.80 -10.12 6.57
N GLY A 10 2.92 -10.29 7.27
CA GLY A 10 4.11 -11.00 6.80
C GLY A 10 3.89 -12.50 6.58
N LEU A 11 3.02 -13.15 7.38
CA LEU A 11 2.65 -14.55 7.21
C LEU A 11 1.68 -14.79 6.03
N ILE A 12 0.77 -13.84 5.76
CA ILE A 12 -0.16 -13.88 4.61
C ILE A 12 0.50 -13.32 3.33
N SER A 13 1.58 -12.54 3.50
CA SER A 13 2.32 -11.87 2.43
C SER A 13 2.81 -12.77 1.30
N PRO A 14 3.23 -14.03 1.51
CA PRO A 14 3.68 -14.87 0.40
C PRO A 14 2.61 -14.94 -0.70
N ALA A 15 1.33 -15.11 -0.37
CA ALA A 15 0.26 -15.18 -1.39
C ALA A 15 -0.03 -13.84 -2.08
N VAL A 16 0.22 -12.71 -1.41
CA VAL A 16 0.04 -11.35 -1.97
C VAL A 16 1.23 -10.98 -2.86
N VAL A 17 2.45 -11.27 -2.40
CA VAL A 17 3.72 -11.05 -3.11
C VAL A 17 3.84 -11.97 -4.33
N LEU A 18 3.35 -13.21 -4.25
CA LEU A 18 3.37 -14.15 -5.37
C LEU A 18 2.47 -13.70 -6.54
N SER A 19 1.46 -12.87 -6.28
CA SER A 19 0.59 -12.33 -7.33
C SER A 19 1.08 -10.94 -7.76
N LYS A 20 1.82 -10.87 -8.87
CA LYS A 20 2.28 -9.60 -9.47
C LYS A 20 1.18 -8.52 -9.55
N PRO A 21 -0.07 -8.83 -9.98
CA PRO A 21 -1.16 -7.84 -9.97
C PRO A 21 -1.52 -7.31 -8.58
N ARG A 22 -1.60 -8.19 -7.57
CA ARG A 22 -1.93 -7.78 -6.19
C ARG A 22 -0.80 -6.95 -5.59
N PHE A 23 0.45 -7.36 -5.83
CA PHE A 23 1.62 -6.62 -5.38
C PHE A 23 1.72 -5.25 -6.03
N SER A 24 1.51 -5.14 -7.35
CA SER A 24 1.44 -3.86 -8.06
C SER A 24 0.35 -2.94 -7.48
N ARG A 25 -0.85 -3.47 -7.19
CA ARG A 25 -1.91 -2.70 -6.51
C ARG A 25 -1.48 -2.19 -5.14
N GLN A 26 -0.76 -3.01 -4.37
CA GLN A 26 -0.27 -2.62 -3.06
C GLN A 26 0.78 -1.51 -3.14
N LEU A 27 1.71 -1.60 -4.10
CA LEU A 27 2.69 -0.56 -4.37
C LEU A 27 2.03 0.76 -4.79
N LEU A 28 0.97 0.72 -5.60
CA LEU A 28 0.23 1.94 -5.97
C LEU A 28 -0.48 2.56 -4.76
N LYS A 29 -1.03 1.75 -3.85
CA LYS A 29 -1.59 2.28 -2.60
C LYS A 29 -0.54 3.02 -1.76
N PHE A 30 0.68 2.49 -1.67
CA PHE A 30 1.79 3.22 -1.01
C PHE A 30 2.13 4.49 -1.74
N ALA A 31 2.32 4.42 -3.06
CA ALA A 31 2.62 5.59 -3.85
C ALA A 31 1.63 6.73 -3.56
N TYR A 32 0.33 6.46 -3.64
CA TYR A 32 -0.68 7.49 -3.37
C TYR A 32 -0.68 7.97 -1.92
N THR A 33 -0.37 7.10 -0.95
CA THR A 33 -0.20 7.51 0.43
C THR A 33 0.94 8.52 0.56
N GLU A 34 2.12 8.26 -0.03
CA GLU A 34 3.24 9.22 0.01
C GLU A 34 2.90 10.53 -0.70
N LEU A 35 2.18 10.46 -1.82
CA LEU A 35 1.75 11.67 -2.53
C LEU A 35 0.86 12.56 -1.65
N TYR A 36 -0.08 11.96 -0.91
CA TYR A 36 -0.97 12.71 -0.03
C TYR A 36 -0.22 13.23 1.21
N THR A 37 0.65 12.42 1.80
CA THR A 37 1.53 12.85 2.90
C THR A 37 2.39 14.04 2.48
N SER A 38 2.95 14.02 1.27
CA SER A 38 3.71 15.13 0.69
C SER A 38 2.90 16.44 0.68
N TYR A 39 1.65 16.40 0.19
CA TYR A 39 0.79 17.58 0.15
C TYR A 39 0.39 18.08 1.54
N ASP A 40 0.03 17.17 2.44
CA ASP A 40 -0.39 17.52 3.79
C ASP A 40 0.74 18.16 4.59
N ILE A 41 1.91 17.54 4.59
CA ILE A 41 3.10 18.08 5.26
C ILE A 41 3.49 19.41 4.64
N GLY A 42 3.51 19.51 3.30
CA GLY A 42 3.81 20.75 2.60
C GLY A 42 2.84 21.88 2.94
N ALA A 43 1.55 21.58 3.13
CA ALA A 43 0.54 22.55 3.53
C ALA A 43 0.76 23.06 4.96
N VAL A 44 1.12 22.17 5.90
CA VAL A 44 1.43 22.56 7.28
C VAL A 44 2.77 23.31 7.37
N ALA A 45 3.76 22.91 6.56
CA ALA A 45 5.09 23.52 6.52
C ALA A 45 5.04 25.02 6.18
N ARG A 46 4.17 25.43 5.24
CA ARG A 46 3.97 26.84 4.85
C ARG A 46 3.55 27.76 6.00
N ARG A 47 3.06 27.20 7.11
CA ARG A 47 2.62 27.94 8.30
C ARG A 47 3.63 27.88 9.45
N GLN A 48 4.75 27.19 9.26
CA GLN A 48 5.84 27.11 10.23
C GLN A 48 6.95 28.08 9.84
N GLU A 49 7.91 28.25 10.76
CA GLU A 49 9.07 29.11 10.56
C GLU A 49 10.37 28.38 10.98
N GLY A 50 11.50 28.89 10.47
CA GLY A 50 12.83 28.40 10.79
C GLY A 50 13.03 26.91 10.52
N GLU A 51 13.78 26.25 11.41
CA GLU A 51 14.20 24.84 11.26
C GLU A 51 13.03 23.85 11.14
N VAL A 52 11.87 24.18 11.71
CA VAL A 52 10.69 23.31 11.63
C VAL A 52 10.15 23.30 10.21
N ARG A 53 10.02 24.48 9.60
CA ARG A 53 9.56 24.63 8.22
C ARG A 53 10.48 23.88 7.27
N GLU A 54 11.79 24.11 7.40
CA GLU A 54 12.78 23.45 6.53
C GLU A 54 12.73 21.92 6.66
N ALA A 55 12.59 21.39 7.88
CA ALA A 55 12.48 19.95 8.09
C ALA A 55 11.23 19.37 7.43
N MET A 56 10.08 20.08 7.54
CA MET A 56 8.83 19.64 6.95
C MET A 56 8.82 19.78 5.42
N GLU A 57 9.40 20.84 4.86
CA GLU A 57 9.54 20.99 3.39
C GLU A 57 10.44 19.89 2.81
N ARG A 58 11.54 19.54 3.49
CA ARG A 58 12.37 18.40 3.13
C ARG A 58 11.59 17.08 3.17
N HIS A 59 10.87 16.82 4.27
CA HIS A 59 10.03 15.63 4.40
C HIS A 59 9.00 15.56 3.27
N ALA A 60 8.25 16.63 3.00
CA ALA A 60 7.29 16.68 1.90
C ALA A 60 7.93 16.38 0.53
N SER A 61 9.15 16.87 0.29
CA SER A 61 9.92 16.57 -0.92
C SER A 61 10.34 15.09 -1.00
N ASP A 62 10.73 14.50 0.13
CA ASP A 62 11.11 13.09 0.23
C ASP A 62 9.91 12.18 -0.08
N GLU A 63 8.74 12.48 0.49
CA GLU A 63 7.49 11.77 0.18
C GLU A 63 7.12 11.84 -1.31
N GLY A 64 7.27 13.02 -1.92
CA GLY A 64 7.05 13.21 -3.36
C GLY A 64 8.01 12.36 -4.23
N ARG A 65 9.23 12.11 -3.73
CA ARG A 65 10.20 11.21 -4.36
C ARG A 65 9.81 9.74 -4.15
N HIS A 66 9.38 9.35 -2.94
CA HIS A 66 8.92 7.98 -2.65
C HIS A 66 7.70 7.60 -3.48
N TYR A 67 6.74 8.54 -3.67
CA TYR A 67 5.62 8.37 -4.60
C TYR A 67 6.08 7.89 -5.98
N LYS A 68 7.08 8.59 -6.57
CA LYS A 68 7.61 8.26 -7.89
C LYS A 68 8.23 6.86 -7.90
N ILE A 69 9.04 6.54 -6.88
CA ILE A 69 9.67 5.22 -6.72
C ILE A 69 8.60 4.11 -6.69
N PHE A 70 7.59 4.23 -5.83
CA PHE A 70 6.56 3.19 -5.69
C PHE A 70 5.67 3.09 -6.93
N LYS A 71 5.33 4.22 -7.56
CA LYS A 71 4.54 4.24 -8.79
C LYS A 71 5.28 3.56 -9.94
N GLU A 72 6.54 3.92 -10.17
CA GLU A 72 7.38 3.30 -11.20
C GLU A 72 7.58 1.81 -10.94
N TRP A 73 7.80 1.44 -9.68
CA TRP A 73 7.92 0.03 -9.31
C TRP A 73 6.64 -0.74 -9.61
N ALA A 74 5.48 -0.20 -9.25
CA ALA A 74 4.20 -0.82 -9.51
C ALA A 74 3.93 -1.01 -11.01
N GLN A 75 4.22 0.01 -11.82
CA GLN A 75 4.07 -0.03 -13.28
C GLN A 75 4.92 -1.13 -13.90
N ARG A 76 6.13 -1.35 -13.40
CA ARG A 76 7.03 -2.38 -13.92
C ARG A 76 6.67 -3.79 -13.45
N VAL A 77 6.11 -3.96 -12.25
CA VAL A 77 5.70 -5.27 -11.72
C VAL A 77 4.55 -5.86 -12.54
N ALA A 78 3.61 -5.03 -12.98
CA ALA A 78 2.46 -5.46 -13.77
C ALA A 78 2.05 -4.37 -14.77
N PRO A 79 2.79 -4.21 -15.90
CA PRO A 79 2.58 -3.13 -16.87
C PRO A 79 1.17 -3.13 -17.47
N TYR A 80 0.57 -4.30 -17.64
CA TYR A 80 -0.80 -4.48 -18.12
C TYR A 80 -1.88 -4.05 -17.11
N THR A 81 -1.56 -4.05 -15.80
CA THR A 81 -2.47 -3.49 -14.79
C THR A 81 -2.35 -1.97 -14.74
N ALA A 82 -1.17 -1.41 -15.01
CA ALA A 82 -0.97 0.04 -14.99
C ALA A 82 -1.75 0.75 -16.11
N SER A 83 -1.85 0.17 -17.31
CA SER A 83 -2.65 0.75 -18.40
C SER A 83 -4.16 0.75 -18.11
N HIS A 84 -4.66 -0.27 -17.41
CA HIS A 84 -6.06 -0.35 -16.97
C HIS A 84 -6.34 0.55 -15.75
N ASN A 85 -5.33 0.86 -14.94
CA ASN A 85 -5.48 1.62 -13.71
C ASN A 85 -5.43 3.14 -13.89
N ASN A 86 -5.30 3.65 -15.12
CA ASN A 86 -5.54 5.08 -15.41
C ASN A 86 -7.00 5.51 -15.18
N GLY A 87 -7.91 4.57 -14.86
CA GLY A 87 -9.28 4.85 -14.44
C GLY A 87 -9.85 3.92 -13.36
N VAL A 88 -9.04 3.07 -12.72
CA VAL A 88 -9.54 2.04 -11.79
C VAL A 88 -9.03 2.29 -10.36
N ASN A 89 -9.99 2.38 -9.44
CA ASN A 89 -9.78 2.65 -8.02
C ASN A 89 -9.03 1.52 -7.34
N PHE A 90 -8.01 1.87 -6.57
CA PHE A 90 -7.34 0.93 -5.69
C PHE A 90 -8.13 0.80 -4.38
N GLY A 91 -9.33 0.24 -4.50
CA GLY A 91 -10.34 0.26 -3.45
C GLY A 91 -11.25 -0.94 -3.30
N ASP A 92 -11.30 -1.94 -4.19
CA ASP A 92 -12.10 -3.15 -3.92
C ASP A 92 -11.70 -4.36 -4.81
N PRO A 93 -11.67 -5.61 -4.30
CA PRO A 93 -11.85 -6.80 -5.12
C PRO A 93 -13.21 -6.87 -5.84
N ASP A 94 -14.23 -6.12 -5.42
CA ASP A 94 -15.54 -6.11 -6.09
C ASP A 94 -16.09 -4.68 -6.29
N GLY A 95 -15.72 -4.01 -7.38
CA GLY A 95 -16.61 -3.05 -8.07
C GLY A 95 -17.19 -1.83 -7.34
N VAL A 96 -16.49 -1.19 -6.39
CA VAL A 96 -16.96 0.10 -5.80
C VAL A 96 -16.21 1.33 -6.33
N GLU A 97 -17.02 2.34 -6.67
CA GLU A 97 -16.70 3.64 -7.28
C GLU A 97 -15.70 4.51 -6.51
N GLN A 98 -14.97 5.27 -7.33
CA GLN A 98 -14.05 6.39 -7.09
C GLN A 98 -12.90 6.22 -6.06
N PRO A 99 -11.72 6.84 -6.29
CA PRO A 99 -10.59 6.75 -5.38
C PRO A 99 -11.09 7.26 -4.04
N ASP A 100 -10.80 6.54 -2.95
CA ASP A 100 -11.34 6.78 -1.61
C ASP A 100 -11.65 8.27 -1.41
N ARG A 101 -12.93 8.62 -1.58
CA ARG A 101 -13.44 9.98 -1.47
C ARG A 101 -13.15 10.58 -0.09
N ARG A 102 -12.59 9.83 0.88
CA ARG A 102 -12.04 10.33 2.15
C ARG A 102 -10.67 10.99 2.03
N SER A 103 -9.86 10.62 1.05
CA SER A 103 -8.50 11.18 0.82
C SER A 103 -8.53 12.41 -0.10
N VAL A 104 -9.31 12.35 -1.18
CA VAL A 104 -9.74 13.56 -1.94
C VAL A 104 -10.55 14.49 -1.03
N ARG A 105 -11.31 13.94 -0.07
CA ARG A 105 -11.89 14.74 1.01
C ARG A 105 -10.87 15.52 1.77
N TRP A 106 -9.59 15.16 1.92
CA TRP A 106 -8.72 15.96 2.78
C TRP A 106 -8.24 17.23 2.07
N SER A 107 -7.89 17.15 0.78
CA SER A 107 -7.60 18.35 -0.03
C SER A 107 -8.88 19.15 -0.33
N ALA A 108 -9.99 18.46 -0.61
CA ALA A 108 -11.31 19.07 -0.80
C ALA A 108 -11.93 19.57 0.53
N GLU A 109 -11.60 19.01 1.70
CA GLU A 109 -11.96 19.51 3.05
C GLU A 109 -11.02 20.63 3.47
N GLN A 110 -9.78 20.70 2.97
CA GLN A 110 -8.96 21.91 3.11
C GLN A 110 -9.56 23.08 2.30
N GLU A 111 -10.01 22.84 1.07
CA GLU A 111 -10.74 23.84 0.27
C GLU A 111 -12.13 24.16 0.85
N ALA A 112 -12.86 23.16 1.37
CA ALA A 112 -14.21 23.33 1.92
C ALA A 112 -14.24 23.78 3.39
N ALA A 113 -13.12 23.76 4.12
CA ALA A 113 -13.04 24.20 5.51
C ALA A 113 -11.75 25.01 5.80
N PRO A 114 -11.65 26.25 5.26
CA PRO A 114 -10.55 27.18 5.59
C PRO A 114 -10.42 27.48 7.10
N ASN A 115 -11.44 27.15 7.90
CA ASN A 115 -11.49 27.34 9.36
C ASN A 115 -11.26 26.05 10.18
N ARG A 116 -10.93 24.90 9.57
CA ARG A 116 -10.56 23.71 10.34
C ARG A 116 -9.22 24.02 11.01
N ARG A 117 -9.23 24.23 12.34
CA ARG A 117 -8.00 24.37 13.15
C ARG A 117 -7.09 23.21 12.77
N LEU A 118 -5.98 23.53 12.12
CA LEU A 118 -4.92 22.56 11.93
C LEU A 118 -4.54 22.02 13.32
N PRO A 119 -4.18 20.74 13.42
CA PRO A 119 -3.65 20.21 14.65
C PRO A 119 -2.50 21.11 15.13
N GLU A 120 -2.48 21.40 16.43
CA GLU A 120 -1.36 22.13 17.03
C GLU A 120 -0.05 21.40 16.70
N LEU A 121 1.03 22.15 16.49
CA LEU A 121 2.29 21.59 15.96
C LEU A 121 2.75 20.33 16.70
N GLY A 122 2.66 20.31 18.03
CA GLY A 122 3.02 19.15 18.85
C GLY A 122 2.18 17.90 18.55
N ASP A 123 0.88 18.07 18.36
CA ASP A 123 -0.05 16.97 18.04
C ASP A 123 0.23 16.45 16.62
N TYR A 124 0.52 17.35 15.67
CA TYR A 124 0.86 16.99 14.30
C TYR A 124 2.21 16.27 14.20
N MET A 125 3.23 16.74 14.94
CA MET A 125 4.54 16.09 15.00
C MET A 125 4.46 14.71 15.64
N LEU A 126 3.61 14.53 16.66
CA LEU A 126 3.38 13.21 17.25
C LEU A 126 2.67 12.27 16.28
N TYR A 127 1.71 12.79 15.50
CA TYR A 127 1.09 12.02 14.43
C TYR A 127 2.12 11.55 13.41
N ILE A 128 2.96 12.45 12.89
CA ILE A 128 4.05 12.11 11.95
C ILE A 128 4.99 11.06 12.55
N PHE A 129 5.42 11.25 13.81
CA PHE A 129 6.31 10.31 14.47
C PHE A 129 5.75 8.88 14.47
N LEU A 130 4.45 8.73 14.77
CA LEU A 130 3.82 7.43 14.84
C LEU A 130 3.50 6.84 13.46
N SER A 131 3.14 7.67 12.47
CA SER A 131 2.96 7.22 11.08
C SER A 131 4.27 6.71 10.49
N GLU A 132 5.35 7.49 10.60
CA GLU A 132 6.63 7.11 10.02
C GLU A 132 7.28 5.96 10.75
N SER A 133 7.09 5.85 12.08
CA SER A 133 7.54 4.66 12.82
C SER A 133 6.91 3.38 12.27
N ARG A 134 5.64 3.44 11.86
CA ARG A 134 4.94 2.32 11.23
C ARG A 134 5.46 2.09 9.81
N ALA A 135 5.68 3.14 9.02
CA ALA A 135 6.26 3.03 7.68
C ALA A 135 7.64 2.34 7.72
N VAL A 136 8.51 2.70 8.67
CA VAL A 136 9.82 2.04 8.88
C VAL A 136 9.67 0.53 9.09
N ILE A 137 8.76 0.10 9.97
CA ILE A 137 8.60 -1.33 10.25
C ILE A 137 8.03 -2.04 9.03
N GLN A 138 7.04 -1.43 8.39
CA GLN A 138 6.42 -1.96 7.19
C GLN A 138 7.42 -2.12 6.04
N PHE A 139 8.28 -1.15 5.78
CA PHE A 139 9.30 -1.25 4.74
C PHE A 139 10.39 -2.27 5.07
N LYS A 140 10.79 -2.41 6.35
CA LYS A 140 11.67 -3.51 6.78
C LYS A 140 11.03 -4.87 6.54
N LEU A 141 9.74 -5.01 6.83
CA LEU A 141 9.01 -6.23 6.56
C LEU A 141 8.95 -6.52 5.05
N TYR A 142 8.69 -5.52 4.22
CA TYR A 142 8.75 -5.65 2.76
C TYR A 142 10.13 -6.10 2.28
N GLN A 143 11.19 -5.49 2.79
CA GLN A 143 12.57 -5.86 2.49
C GLN A 143 12.86 -7.32 2.85
N TRP A 144 12.41 -7.76 4.02
CA TRP A 144 12.59 -9.13 4.49
C TRP A 144 11.85 -10.15 3.63
N LEU A 145 10.59 -9.87 3.29
CA LEU A 145 9.73 -10.77 2.50
C LEU A 145 10.13 -10.82 1.02
N ASN A 146 10.69 -9.74 0.50
CA ASN A 146 11.09 -9.61 -0.90
C ASN A 146 12.62 -9.58 -1.05
N ARG A 147 13.35 -10.32 -0.20
CA ARG A 147 14.82 -10.31 -0.16
C ARG A 147 15.50 -10.64 -1.50
N TYR A 148 14.79 -11.30 -2.41
CA TYR A 148 15.30 -11.69 -3.72
C TYR A 148 14.94 -10.69 -4.83
N ASP A 149 14.06 -9.73 -4.58
CA ASP A 149 13.80 -8.65 -5.53
C ASP A 149 14.95 -7.65 -5.46
N GLU A 150 15.76 -7.61 -6.52
CA GLU A 150 16.88 -6.69 -6.69
C GLU A 150 16.48 -5.23 -6.45
N ARG A 151 15.29 -4.82 -6.88
CA ARG A 151 14.82 -3.44 -6.72
C ARG A 151 14.39 -3.13 -5.30
N CYS A 152 13.81 -4.11 -4.61
CA CYS A 152 13.56 -4.00 -3.19
C CYS A 152 14.89 -3.80 -2.43
N ARG A 153 15.95 -4.51 -2.83
CA ARG A 153 17.29 -4.33 -2.27
C ARG A 153 17.93 -2.99 -2.60
N THR A 154 17.62 -2.39 -3.76
CA THR A 154 18.18 -1.09 -4.16
C THR A 154 17.44 0.10 -3.54
N TRP A 155 16.11 0.14 -3.61
CA TRP A 155 15.34 1.34 -3.27
C TRP A 155 14.86 1.38 -1.82
N ILE A 156 14.49 0.24 -1.22
CA ILE A 156 13.99 0.24 0.16
C ILE A 156 15.04 0.77 1.15
N PRO A 157 16.36 0.47 1.03
CA PRO A 157 17.35 1.07 1.91
C PRO A 157 17.38 2.60 1.85
N SER A 158 17.23 3.22 0.67
CA SER A 158 17.21 4.69 0.57
C SER A 158 15.94 5.28 1.19
N VAL A 159 14.77 4.67 0.93
CA VAL A 159 13.50 5.08 1.56
C VAL A 159 13.61 4.96 3.09
N LEU A 160 14.15 3.85 3.60
CA LEU A 160 14.35 3.64 5.04
C LEU A 160 15.29 4.65 5.70
N VAL A 161 16.26 5.22 4.97
CA VAL A 161 17.11 6.30 5.48
C VAL A 161 16.28 7.57 5.68
N ASP A 162 15.42 7.89 4.72
CA ASP A 162 14.50 9.03 4.80
C ASP A 162 13.51 8.84 5.95
N GLU A 163 12.85 7.68 6.03
CA GLU A 163 11.86 7.43 7.09
C GLU A 163 12.45 7.52 8.50
N LYS A 164 13.66 6.99 8.70
CA LYS A 164 14.33 7.09 10.02
C LYS A 164 14.61 8.54 10.39
N ARG A 165 14.98 9.36 9.41
CA ARG A 165 15.17 10.80 9.60
C ARG A 165 13.83 11.47 9.89
N HIS A 166 12.76 11.08 9.21
CA HIS A 166 11.40 11.57 9.48
C HIS A 166 10.94 11.27 10.91
N VAL A 167 11.12 10.03 11.36
CA VAL A 167 10.88 9.61 12.75
C VAL A 167 11.70 10.43 13.75
N ALA A 168 13.00 10.61 13.48
CA ALA A 168 13.89 11.30 14.41
C ALA A 168 13.50 12.78 14.61
N TYR A 169 13.26 13.52 13.51
CA TYR A 169 12.97 14.94 13.61
C TYR A 169 11.56 15.21 14.16
N SER A 170 10.57 14.37 13.79
CA SER A 170 9.20 14.50 14.29
C SER A 170 9.12 14.22 15.80
N LEU A 171 9.83 13.20 16.30
CA LEU A 171 9.96 12.95 17.74
C LEU A 171 10.61 14.13 18.46
N HIS A 172 11.70 14.68 17.89
CA HIS A 172 12.39 15.83 18.47
C HIS A 172 11.46 17.02 18.65
N TYR A 173 10.69 17.40 17.62
CA TYR A 173 9.77 18.54 17.71
C TYR A 173 8.52 18.25 18.54
N ALA A 174 7.98 17.03 18.48
CA ALA A 174 6.88 16.61 19.35
C ALA A 174 7.28 16.74 20.83
N TRP A 175 8.48 16.27 21.19
CA TRP A 175 9.01 16.38 22.54
C TRP A 175 9.27 17.83 22.95
N ARG A 176 9.82 18.66 22.05
CA ARG A 176 10.02 20.09 22.30
C ARG A 176 8.71 20.80 22.63
N GLU A 177 7.65 20.51 21.87
CA GLU A 177 6.31 21.06 22.11
C GLU A 177 5.66 20.51 23.39
N PHE A 178 5.87 19.22 23.70
CA PHE A 178 5.44 18.61 24.94
C PHE A 178 6.06 19.30 26.16
N ARG A 179 7.38 19.57 26.14
CA ARG A 179 8.09 20.26 27.24
C ARG A 179 7.60 21.69 27.48
N ARG A 180 7.11 22.38 26.44
CA ARG A 180 6.57 23.75 26.56
C ARG A 180 5.23 23.79 27.31
N ALA A 181 4.39 22.75 27.16
CA ALA A 181 3.04 22.74 27.72
C ALA A 181 2.56 21.31 28.06
N PRO A 182 3.16 20.61 29.03
CA PRO A 182 2.96 19.18 29.22
C PRO A 182 1.50 18.80 29.51
N LEU A 183 0.81 19.55 30.37
CA LEU A 183 -0.58 19.26 30.74
C LEU A 183 -1.56 19.41 29.57
N ALA A 184 -1.39 20.46 28.74
CA ALA A 184 -2.21 20.65 27.54
C ALA A 184 -1.95 19.53 26.51
N ARG A 185 -0.70 19.09 26.42
CA ARG A 185 -0.22 18.13 25.42
C ARG A 185 -0.55 16.67 25.75
N ILE A 186 -0.76 16.32 27.03
CA ILE A 186 -1.25 14.98 27.39
C ILE A 186 -2.58 14.66 26.69
N ARG A 187 -3.50 15.63 26.60
CA ARG A 187 -4.78 15.45 25.89
C ARG A 187 -4.56 15.28 24.39
N GLY A 188 -3.66 16.05 23.78
CA GLY A 188 -3.25 15.91 22.39
C GLY A 188 -2.70 14.52 22.10
N ALA A 189 -1.73 14.08 22.92
CA ALA A 189 -1.12 12.76 22.82
C ALA A 189 -2.13 11.62 22.97
N ALA A 190 -3.05 11.73 23.93
CA ALA A 190 -4.13 10.75 24.09
C ALA A 190 -5.04 10.69 22.85
N ARG A 191 -5.40 11.84 22.25
CA ARG A 191 -6.21 11.87 21.01
C ARG A 191 -5.49 11.19 19.85
N VAL A 192 -4.21 11.47 19.66
CA VAL A 192 -3.39 10.84 18.61
C VAL A 192 -3.28 9.34 18.84
N ALA A 193 -2.99 8.91 20.08
CA ALA A 193 -2.91 7.50 20.44
C ALA A 193 -4.24 6.75 20.20
N VAL A 194 -5.38 7.36 20.57
CA VAL A 194 -6.71 6.80 20.33
C VAL A 194 -7.02 6.72 18.83
N TYR A 195 -6.67 7.74 18.06
CA TYR A 195 -6.85 7.73 16.60
C TYR A 195 -6.09 6.57 15.96
N ILE A 196 -4.82 6.38 16.33
CA ILE A 196 -3.99 5.29 15.81
C ILE A 196 -4.52 3.93 16.26
N ALA A 197 -4.87 3.78 17.55
CA ALA A 197 -5.44 2.55 18.06
C ALA A 197 -6.73 2.17 17.32
N ARG A 198 -7.60 3.14 17.02
CA ARG A 198 -8.81 2.94 16.24
C ARG A 198 -8.50 2.48 14.82
N GLN A 199 -7.50 3.09 14.17
CA GLN A 199 -7.07 2.68 12.84
C GLN A 199 -6.48 1.27 12.85
N ASP A 200 -5.66 0.94 13.84
CA ASP A 200 -5.10 -0.40 14.05
C ASP A 200 -6.20 -1.45 14.29
N LEU A 201 -7.25 -1.12 15.02
CA LEU A 201 -8.40 -2.01 15.21
C LEU A 201 -9.17 -2.25 13.91
N VAL A 202 -9.38 -1.22 13.07
CA VAL A 202 -10.01 -1.36 11.76
C VAL A 202 -9.14 -2.19 10.81
N ASP A 203 -7.83 -2.00 10.85
CA ASP A 203 -6.91 -2.76 10.01
C ASP A 203 -6.79 -4.22 10.49
N LEU A 204 -6.80 -4.47 11.81
CA LEU A 204 -6.85 -5.81 12.40
C LEU A 204 -8.16 -6.52 12.04
N SER A 205 -9.31 -5.84 12.08
CA SER A 205 -10.58 -6.46 11.71
C SER A 205 -10.61 -6.87 10.24
N LYS A 206 -10.10 -6.01 9.34
CA LYS A 206 -9.91 -6.37 7.92
C LYS A 206 -8.98 -7.56 7.74
N LEU A 207 -7.90 -7.62 8.52
CA LEU A 207 -6.95 -8.73 8.47
C LEU A 207 -7.59 -10.04 8.92
N ILE A 208 -8.34 -10.01 10.02
CA ILE A 208 -9.13 -11.15 10.52
C ILE A 208 -10.16 -11.58 9.47
N GLN A 209 -10.83 -10.63 8.82
CA GLN A 209 -11.80 -10.94 7.76
C GLN A 209 -11.13 -11.64 6.58
N VAL A 210 -10.01 -11.10 6.08
CA VAL A 210 -9.27 -11.70 4.95
C VAL A 210 -8.68 -13.06 5.32
N GLY A 211 -8.04 -13.18 6.48
CA GLY A 211 -7.48 -14.44 6.98
C GLY A 211 -8.57 -15.47 7.23
N GLY A 212 -9.68 -15.07 7.85
CA GLY A 212 -10.86 -15.90 8.07
C GLY A 212 -11.47 -16.39 6.76
N SER A 213 -11.65 -15.53 5.77
CA SER A 213 -12.12 -15.92 4.43
C SER A 213 -11.16 -16.89 3.73
N ALA A 214 -9.84 -16.71 3.87
CA ALA A 214 -8.85 -17.62 3.27
C ALA A 214 -8.85 -19.00 3.95
N VAL A 215 -8.92 -19.05 5.28
CA VAL A 215 -9.00 -20.29 6.06
C VAL A 215 -10.33 -21.00 5.77
N MET A 216 -11.45 -20.29 5.82
CA MET A 216 -12.77 -20.84 5.50
C MET A 216 -12.86 -21.32 4.05
N GLY A 217 -12.29 -20.58 3.09
CA GLY A 217 -12.20 -21.01 1.69
C GLY A 217 -11.34 -22.26 1.51
N SER A 218 -10.23 -22.37 2.25
CA SER A 218 -9.39 -23.56 2.25
C SER A 218 -10.11 -24.76 2.89
N LEU A 219 -10.77 -24.57 4.02
CA LEU A 219 -11.58 -25.60 4.67
C LEU A 219 -12.74 -26.04 3.77
N PHE A 220 -13.44 -25.11 3.12
CA PHE A 220 -14.49 -25.44 2.15
C PHE A 220 -13.92 -26.26 0.98
N TYR A 221 -12.77 -25.87 0.43
CA TYR A 221 -12.12 -26.62 -0.64
C TYR A 221 -11.70 -28.04 -0.19
N PHE A 222 -11.06 -28.17 0.96
CA PHE A 222 -10.56 -29.46 1.44
C PHE A 222 -11.66 -30.37 2.01
N LEU A 223 -12.72 -29.82 2.59
CA LEU A 223 -13.79 -30.61 3.21
C LEU A 223 -14.98 -30.87 2.29
N LEU A 224 -15.28 -29.99 1.33
CA LEU A 224 -16.45 -30.12 0.45
C LEU A 224 -16.09 -30.36 -1.01
N VAL A 225 -14.96 -29.85 -1.50
CA VAL A 225 -14.58 -30.04 -2.93
C VAL A 225 -13.72 -31.28 -3.12
N THR A 226 -12.76 -31.51 -2.21
CA THR A 226 -11.76 -32.58 -2.31
C THR A 226 -12.35 -33.98 -2.11
N PRO A 227 -13.11 -34.28 -1.03
CA PRO A 227 -13.66 -35.63 -0.82
C PRO A 227 -14.75 -36.01 -1.83
N TYR A 228 -15.41 -35.04 -2.46
CA TYR A 228 -16.43 -35.29 -3.48
C TYR A 228 -15.86 -35.40 -4.90
N GLY A 229 -14.52 -35.37 -5.05
CA GLY A 229 -13.83 -35.57 -6.33
C GLY A 229 -14.17 -34.54 -7.40
N PHE A 230 -14.83 -33.44 -7.05
CA PHE A 230 -15.35 -32.46 -8.02
C PHE A 230 -14.20 -31.74 -8.75
N GLY A 231 -13.09 -31.48 -8.05
CA GLY A 231 -11.87 -30.92 -8.65
C GLY A 231 -11.19 -31.86 -9.65
N LEU A 232 -11.10 -33.16 -9.33
CA LEU A 232 -10.56 -34.18 -10.25
C LEU A 232 -11.51 -34.45 -11.43
N ARG A 233 -12.83 -34.36 -11.23
CA ARG A 233 -13.82 -34.47 -12.32
C ARG A 233 -13.79 -33.27 -13.25
N LEU A 234 -13.67 -32.04 -12.74
CA LEU A 234 -13.51 -30.84 -13.57
C LEU A 234 -12.19 -30.85 -14.36
N LEU A 235 -11.08 -31.24 -13.74
CA LEU A 235 -9.79 -31.41 -14.43
C LEU A 235 -9.85 -32.56 -15.46
N GLY A 236 -10.56 -33.65 -15.14
CA GLY A 236 -10.78 -34.77 -16.05
C GLY A 236 -11.66 -34.40 -17.26
N LEU A 237 -12.72 -33.62 -17.05
CA LEU A 237 -13.59 -33.11 -18.11
C LEU A 237 -12.86 -32.10 -19.01
N ALA A 238 -12.12 -31.15 -18.42
CA ALA A 238 -11.31 -30.20 -19.18
C ALA A 238 -10.20 -30.88 -20.00
N ARG A 239 -9.60 -31.96 -19.48
CA ARG A 239 -8.60 -32.76 -20.21
C ARG A 239 -9.23 -33.57 -21.34
N ARG A 240 -10.44 -34.12 -21.14
CA ARG A 240 -11.19 -34.83 -22.18
C ARG A 240 -11.61 -33.92 -23.32
N ASP A 241 -12.12 -32.72 -23.05
CA ASP A 241 -12.47 -31.76 -24.10
C ASP A 241 -11.26 -31.28 -24.90
N ARG A 242 -10.12 -31.07 -24.23
CA ARG A 242 -8.88 -30.67 -24.91
C ARG A 242 -8.36 -31.77 -25.84
N LEU A 243 -8.41 -33.04 -25.40
CA LEU A 243 -8.04 -34.18 -26.24
C LEU A 243 -9.00 -34.38 -27.42
N ARG A 244 -10.30 -34.22 -27.18
CA ARG A 244 -11.34 -34.36 -28.22
C ARG A 244 -11.22 -33.30 -29.31
N ARG A 245 -10.88 -32.05 -28.95
CA ARG A 245 -10.58 -30.98 -29.93
C ARG A 245 -9.34 -31.29 -30.78
N THR A 246 -8.27 -31.82 -30.18
CA THR A 246 -7.09 -32.25 -30.96
C THR A 246 -7.35 -33.42 -31.90
N GLU A 247 -8.35 -34.27 -31.63
CA GLU A 247 -8.74 -35.36 -32.52
C GLU A 247 -9.65 -34.88 -33.68
N THR A 248 -10.56 -33.93 -33.44
CA THR A 248 -11.46 -33.43 -34.50
C THR A 248 -10.82 -32.38 -35.39
N ASP A 249 -9.88 -31.58 -34.88
CA ASP A 249 -9.32 -30.43 -35.62
C ASP A 249 -7.99 -30.77 -36.31
N GLY A 250 -7.49 -31.99 -36.15
CA GLY A 250 -6.16 -32.41 -36.59
C GLY A 250 -5.03 -31.63 -35.90
N PRO A 251 -3.75 -32.01 -36.11
CA PRO A 251 -2.64 -31.21 -35.63
C PRO A 251 -2.61 -29.88 -36.38
N VAL A 252 -3.19 -28.84 -35.79
CA VAL A 252 -2.96 -27.47 -36.23
C VAL A 252 -1.48 -27.20 -35.98
N ALA A 253 -0.69 -27.28 -37.05
CA ALA A 253 0.70 -26.82 -37.02
C ALA A 253 0.70 -25.44 -36.36
N PRO A 254 1.55 -25.20 -35.35
CA PRO A 254 1.55 -23.92 -34.65
C PRO A 254 1.71 -22.84 -35.72
N GLN A 255 0.65 -22.05 -35.94
CA GLN A 255 0.76 -20.85 -36.74
C GLN A 255 1.90 -20.08 -36.11
N ARG A 256 3.01 -19.95 -36.85
CA ARG A 256 4.07 -19.02 -36.50
C ARG A 256 3.34 -17.70 -36.32
N VAL A 257 3.21 -17.28 -35.08
CA VAL A 257 2.85 -15.90 -34.77
C VAL A 257 4.00 -15.10 -35.35
N GLN A 258 3.80 -14.60 -36.57
CA GLN A 258 4.60 -13.50 -37.08
C GLN A 258 4.32 -12.37 -36.11
N LEU A 259 5.27 -12.15 -35.20
CA LEU A 259 5.34 -10.92 -34.44
C LEU A 259 5.45 -9.81 -35.48
N ASP A 260 4.36 -9.06 -35.62
CA ASP A 260 4.31 -7.89 -36.46
C ASP A 260 5.33 -6.89 -35.92
N SER A 261 6.46 -6.76 -36.61
CA SER A 261 7.57 -5.89 -36.24
C SER A 261 7.26 -4.42 -36.44
N THR A 262 6.06 -4.07 -36.91
CA THR A 262 5.64 -2.69 -37.12
C THR A 262 5.39 -1.91 -35.83
N TYR A 263 5.21 -2.58 -34.69
CA TYR A 263 4.98 -1.88 -33.40
C TYR A 263 6.23 -1.16 -32.84
N TRP A 264 7.41 -1.35 -33.44
CA TRP A 264 8.66 -0.69 -33.02
C TRP A 264 9.20 0.32 -34.04
N ALA A 265 8.46 0.58 -35.12
CA ALA A 265 8.97 1.39 -36.22
C ALA A 265 8.54 2.87 -36.21
N GLU A 266 7.58 3.30 -35.38
CA GLU A 266 7.15 4.70 -35.39
C GLU A 266 6.88 5.27 -33.99
N GLN A 267 7.66 6.33 -33.69
CA GLN A 267 7.55 7.36 -32.63
C GLN A 267 8.24 7.10 -31.28
#